data_AF-E2ARH6-F1
#
_entry.id   AF-E2ARH6-F1
#
_cell.length_a   1.000
_cell.length_b   1.000
_cell.length_c   1.000
_cell.angle_alpha   90.00
_cell.angle_beta   90.00
_cell.angle_gamma   90.00
#
_symmetry.space_group_name_H-M   'P 1'
#
loop_
_entity.id
_entity.type
_entity.pdbx_description
1 polymer ?
#
loop_
_entity_poly.entity_id
_entity_poly.type
_entity_poly.pdbx_seq_one_letter_code
_entity_poly.pdbx_strand_id
1 'polypeptide(L)'
;MTAIIFDLETTGFGPNAEIIQIAAKYHNQEFNVYIFPSNSIPTIVSNITNLSIEDGQLILDSENEYRRLDTESPRMACELFISFLKNISHDIILVAHNGERFDAPLIVKTMNAVGLLKEFGSIVKGFTDSLSIFKDRKELAFRKKKGKGGFSLSALANDYLEPDSTRGAHNAVVDVQMLDNLLKKFAIKETELISCVVPFSSIVNADRIRKEKEEKKNAMFVIMEPFGISKNMIKKIVTAGLTLDQLEMTFNDYGEDGITMLLGEDVDGNPRVTKNKTILRKLCNALRTRLG
;
A
#
# COMPACT_ATOMS: atom_id res chain seq x y z
N MET A 1 -22.48 12.02 2.10
CA MET A 1 -21.05 11.71 2.10
C MET A 1 -20.33 12.74 1.27
N THR A 2 -19.18 13.21 1.72
CA THR A 2 -18.36 14.26 1.11
C THR A 2 -17.04 13.66 0.66
N ALA A 3 -16.64 13.88 -0.58
CA ALA A 3 -15.37 13.40 -1.12
C ALA A 3 -14.25 14.41 -0.89
N ILE A 4 -13.20 13.98 -0.19
CA ILE A 4 -12.03 14.78 0.09
C ILE A 4 -10.83 14.08 -0.55
N ILE A 5 -10.08 14.83 -1.36
CA ILE A 5 -8.89 14.32 -2.01
C ILE A 5 -7.75 14.38 -1.00
N PHE A 6 -6.93 13.33 -0.92
CA PHE A 6 -5.73 13.33 -0.09
C PHE A 6 -4.59 12.57 -0.76
N ASP A 7 -3.38 12.86 -0.33
CA ASP A 7 -2.15 12.21 -0.78
C ASP A 7 -1.12 12.20 0.38
N LEU A 8 -0.20 11.24 0.35
CA LEU A 8 0.82 11.03 1.37
C LEU A 8 2.22 10.96 0.74
N GLU A 9 3.14 11.79 1.23
CA GLU A 9 4.56 11.50 1.07
C GLU A 9 5.05 10.61 2.20
N THR A 10 5.99 9.71 1.88
CA THR A 10 6.40 8.66 2.81
C THR A 10 7.89 8.37 2.75
N THR A 11 8.43 7.72 3.77
CA THR A 11 9.84 7.26 3.79
C THR A 11 10.11 6.04 2.91
N GLY A 12 9.11 5.52 2.18
CA GLY A 12 9.32 4.42 1.23
C GLY A 12 8.04 3.73 0.75
N PHE A 13 8.18 2.72 -0.10
CA PHE A 13 7.05 2.09 -0.81
C PHE A 13 6.48 0.85 -0.13
N GLY A 14 6.96 0.55 1.08
CA GLY A 14 6.71 -0.71 1.79
C GLY A 14 5.75 -0.56 2.98
N PRO A 15 5.34 -1.68 3.60
CA PRO A 15 4.47 -1.66 4.78
C PRO A 15 5.10 -0.99 6.02
N ASN A 16 6.43 -0.80 6.02
CA ASN A 16 7.15 -0.15 7.11
C ASN A 16 7.41 1.34 6.86
N ALA A 17 6.88 1.88 5.76
CA ALA A 17 6.97 3.30 5.49
C ALA A 17 6.31 4.12 6.62
N GLU A 18 6.88 5.29 6.87
CA GLU A 18 6.34 6.33 7.74
C GLU A 18 5.82 7.46 6.85
N ILE A 19 4.72 8.08 7.26
CA ILE A 19 4.20 9.27 6.59
C ILE A 19 5.09 10.46 6.98
N ILE A 20 5.51 11.25 5.98
CA ILE A 20 6.30 12.48 6.18
C ILE A 20 5.56 13.74 5.72
N GLN A 21 4.50 13.60 4.93
CA GLN A 21 3.59 14.69 4.58
C GLN A 21 2.17 14.13 4.43
N ILE A 22 1.18 14.86 4.93
CA ILE A 22 -0.23 14.63 4.61
C ILE A 22 -0.74 15.89 3.92
N ALA A 23 -1.27 15.75 2.71
CA ALA A 23 -2.02 16.81 2.05
C ALA A 23 -3.45 16.39 1.80
N ALA A 24 -4.38 17.35 1.87
CA ALA A 24 -5.76 17.12 1.46
C ALA A 24 -6.40 18.37 0.88
N LYS A 25 -7.42 18.16 0.04
CA LYS A 25 -8.14 19.23 -0.66
C LYS A 25 -9.64 18.95 -0.70
N TYR A 26 -10.41 19.98 -0.38
CA TYR A 26 -11.86 20.03 -0.56
C TYR A 26 -12.26 21.40 -1.11
N HIS A 27 -12.58 21.46 -2.40
CA HIS A 27 -12.78 22.72 -3.12
C HIS A 27 -11.59 23.69 -2.92
N ASN A 28 -11.83 24.82 -2.26
CA ASN A 28 -10.82 25.85 -1.98
C ASN A 28 -10.12 25.65 -0.62
N GLN A 29 -10.55 24.68 0.18
CA GLN A 29 -9.90 24.34 1.45
C GLN A 29 -8.77 23.36 1.18
N GLU A 30 -7.60 23.65 1.73
CA GLU A 30 -6.40 22.83 1.63
C GLU A 30 -5.85 22.54 3.03
N PHE A 31 -5.26 21.36 3.16
CA PHE A 31 -4.58 20.90 4.36
C PHE A 31 -3.18 20.44 3.94
N ASN A 32 -2.18 20.81 4.71
CA ASN A 32 -0.81 20.35 4.55
C ASN A 32 -0.14 20.30 5.92
N VAL A 33 0.44 19.15 6.26
CA VAL A 33 1.27 19.01 7.47
C VAL A 33 2.45 18.09 7.16
N TYR A 34 3.62 18.47 7.63
CA TYR A 34 4.81 17.63 7.59
C TYR A 34 4.99 16.91 8.91
N ILE A 35 5.51 15.69 8.85
CA ILE A 35 5.73 14.83 10.00
C ILE A 35 7.21 14.47 10.04
N PHE A 36 7.82 14.63 11.21
CA PHE A 36 9.20 14.17 11.39
C PHE A 36 9.23 12.64 11.53
N PRO A 37 9.88 11.90 10.62
CA PRO A 37 9.92 10.44 10.70
C PRO A 37 10.88 9.97 11.81
N SER A 38 10.65 8.75 12.30
CA SER A 38 11.53 8.14 13.31
C SER A 38 12.84 7.64 12.71
N ASN A 39 12.81 7.25 11.43
CA ASN A 39 13.96 6.76 10.68
C ASN A 39 14.40 7.76 9.61
N SER A 40 15.65 7.62 9.14
CA SER A 40 16.16 8.38 8.00
C SER A 40 15.32 8.15 6.73
N ILE A 41 15.20 9.18 5.90
CA ILE A 41 14.63 9.05 4.56
C ILE A 41 15.69 8.43 3.63
N PRO A 42 15.42 7.29 2.97
CA PRO A 42 16.37 6.71 2.02
C PRO A 42 16.64 7.66 0.85
N THR A 43 17.89 7.72 0.36
CA THR A 43 18.28 8.61 -0.76
C THR A 43 17.39 8.46 -2.00
N ILE A 44 16.95 7.25 -2.31
CA ILE A 44 16.05 7.02 -3.45
C ILE A 44 14.69 7.72 -3.27
N VAL A 45 14.20 7.83 -2.04
CA VAL A 45 12.96 8.53 -1.70
C VAL A 45 13.20 10.04 -1.66
N SER A 46 14.32 10.49 -1.11
CA SER A 46 14.70 11.90 -1.12
C SER A 46 14.83 12.45 -2.54
N ASN A 47 15.41 11.69 -3.47
CA ASN A 47 15.52 12.10 -4.87
C ASN A 47 14.18 12.18 -5.61
N ILE A 48 13.14 11.52 -5.08
CA ILE A 48 11.80 11.53 -5.68
C ILE A 48 10.99 12.69 -5.08
N THR A 49 10.98 12.79 -3.75
CA THR A 49 10.13 13.71 -2.99
C THR A 49 10.76 15.08 -2.72
N ASN A 50 12.06 15.21 -2.98
CA ASN A 50 12.88 16.36 -2.58
C ASN A 50 12.93 16.58 -1.06
N LEU A 51 12.59 15.56 -0.26
CA LEU A 51 12.60 15.61 1.21
C LEU A 51 13.78 14.82 1.78
N SER A 52 14.59 15.47 2.60
CA SER A 52 15.75 14.88 3.28
C SER A 52 15.73 15.21 4.77
N ILE A 53 16.54 14.49 5.57
CA ILE A 53 16.82 14.87 6.96
C ILE A 53 18.25 15.36 7.05
N GLU A 54 18.42 16.61 7.47
CA GLU A 54 19.72 17.25 7.66
C GLU A 54 19.75 17.89 9.04
N ASP A 55 20.80 17.61 9.82
CA ASP A 55 20.97 18.13 11.19
C ASP A 55 19.75 17.98 12.11
N GLY A 56 19.02 16.86 11.97
CA GLY A 56 17.83 16.57 12.76
C GLY A 56 16.59 17.39 12.36
N GLN A 57 16.56 17.94 11.15
CA GLN A 57 15.45 18.70 10.60
C GLN A 57 15.01 18.15 9.24
N LEU A 58 13.72 18.23 8.94
CA LEU A 58 13.20 17.89 7.63
C LEU A 58 13.46 19.07 6.68
N ILE A 59 14.15 18.81 5.57
CA ILE A 59 14.49 19.80 4.55
C ILE A 59 13.70 19.48 3.28
N LEU A 60 13.19 20.53 2.65
CA LEU A 60 12.76 20.51 1.26
C LEU A 60 13.88 21.09 0.41
N ASP A 61 14.41 20.30 -0.53
CA ASP A 61 15.44 20.68 -1.49
C ASP A 61 14.96 20.42 -2.92
N SER A 62 14.19 21.38 -3.45
CA SER A 62 13.67 21.35 -4.82
C SER A 62 14.35 22.42 -5.67
N GLU A 63 14.23 22.32 -7.00
CA GLU A 63 14.84 23.28 -7.94
C GLU A 63 14.58 24.75 -7.63
N ASN A 64 13.44 25.08 -6.99
CA ASN A 64 13.01 26.45 -6.71
C ASN A 64 12.97 26.80 -5.22
N GLU A 65 13.22 25.85 -4.33
CA GLU A 65 13.05 26.04 -2.89
C GLU A 65 13.99 25.12 -2.10
N TYR A 66 14.87 25.72 -1.29
CA TYR A 66 15.64 25.04 -0.25
C TYR A 66 15.24 25.63 1.10
N ARG A 67 14.57 24.86 1.96
CA ARG A 67 14.18 25.33 3.30
C ARG A 67 14.00 24.22 4.32
N ARG A 68 14.13 24.63 5.58
CA ARG A 68 13.71 23.85 6.75
C ARG A 68 12.19 23.87 6.83
N LEU A 69 11.60 22.70 7.07
CA LEU A 69 10.17 22.53 7.24
C LEU A 69 9.82 22.41 8.73
N ASP A 70 8.77 23.12 9.15
CA ASP A 70 8.14 22.86 10.42
C ASP A 70 7.46 21.50 10.36
N THR A 71 7.66 20.70 11.41
CA THR A 71 7.16 19.33 11.48
C THR A 71 6.39 19.10 12.76
N GLU A 72 5.40 18.23 12.66
CA GLU A 72 4.60 17.79 13.79
C GLU A 72 4.95 16.36 14.20
N SER A 73 4.60 16.00 15.43
CA SER A 73 4.59 14.59 15.82
C SER A 73 3.51 13.83 15.02
N PRO A 74 3.67 12.50 14.78
CA PRO A 74 2.67 11.71 14.07
C PRO A 74 1.27 11.82 14.67
N ARG A 75 1.17 11.89 16.01
CA ARG A 75 -0.11 12.03 16.71
C ARG A 75 -0.75 13.40 16.45
N MET A 76 0.02 14.48 16.59
CA MET A 76 -0.48 15.84 16.36
C MET A 76 -0.92 16.03 14.90
N ALA A 77 -0.13 15.56 13.93
CA ALA A 77 -0.49 15.62 12.52
C ALA A 77 -1.81 14.87 12.22
N CYS A 78 -2.03 13.71 12.85
CA CYS A 78 -3.29 12.99 12.74
C CYS A 78 -4.47 13.73 13.39
N GLU A 79 -4.28 14.37 14.54
CA GLU A 79 -5.30 15.18 15.22
C GLU A 79 -5.68 16.41 14.39
N LEU A 80 -4.69 17.08 13.80
CA LEU A 80 -4.88 18.20 12.87
C LEU A 80 -5.65 17.76 11.63
N PHE A 81 -5.30 16.59 11.06
CA PHE A 81 -6.00 16.05 9.90
C PHE A 81 -7.46 15.70 10.24
N ILE A 82 -7.71 15.01 11.35
CA ILE A 82 -9.08 14.72 11.83
C ILE A 82 -9.87 16.02 12.04
N SER A 83 -9.25 17.05 12.61
CA SER A 83 -9.90 18.35 12.85
C SER A 83 -10.27 19.05 11.55
N PHE A 84 -9.36 19.04 10.56
CA PHE A 84 -9.63 19.54 9.21
C PHE A 84 -10.83 18.82 8.58
N LEU A 85 -10.85 17.49 8.65
CA LEU A 85 -11.95 16.67 8.13
C LEU A 85 -13.28 17.00 8.82
N LYS A 86 -13.31 17.05 10.16
CA LYS A 86 -14.51 17.39 10.95
C LYS A 86 -15.08 18.78 10.63
N ASN A 87 -14.23 19.74 10.31
CA ASN A 87 -14.64 21.08 9.90
C ASN A 87 -15.37 21.08 8.54
N ILE A 88 -15.14 20.05 7.72
CA ILE A 88 -15.81 19.88 6.42
C ILE A 88 -17.10 19.07 6.58
N SER A 89 -17.03 17.87 7.19
CA SER A 89 -18.16 16.94 7.29
C SER A 89 -17.89 15.83 8.31
N HIS A 90 -18.95 15.13 8.74
CA HIS A 90 -18.86 13.92 9.58
C HIS A 90 -19.13 12.62 8.79
N ASP A 91 -19.42 12.74 7.50
CA ASP A 91 -19.63 11.62 6.58
C ASP A 91 -18.67 11.77 5.38
N ILE A 92 -17.43 11.34 5.55
CA ILE A 92 -16.35 11.58 4.58
C ILE A 92 -15.97 10.30 3.84
N ILE A 93 -15.66 10.44 2.55
CA ILE A 93 -14.85 9.47 1.81
C ILE A 93 -13.53 10.14 1.43
N LEU A 94 -12.43 9.42 1.57
CA LEU A 94 -11.11 9.89 1.19
C LEU A 94 -10.73 9.34 -0.19
N VAL A 95 -10.27 10.22 -1.08
CA VAL A 95 -9.96 9.89 -2.47
C VAL A 95 -8.47 10.07 -2.71
N ALA A 96 -7.80 9.01 -3.13
CA ALA A 96 -6.37 9.03 -3.47
C ALA A 96 -6.14 8.27 -4.79
N HIS A 97 -5.05 8.57 -5.48
CA HIS A 97 -4.71 7.90 -6.73
C HIS A 97 -3.84 6.68 -6.47
N ASN A 98 -4.32 5.48 -6.82
CA ASN A 98 -3.73 4.20 -6.39
C ASN A 98 -3.78 4.00 -4.85
N GLY A 99 -4.70 4.72 -4.19
CA GLY A 99 -4.76 4.85 -2.74
C GLY A 99 -5.18 3.60 -1.99
N GLU A 100 -5.99 2.72 -2.61
CA GLU A 100 -6.44 1.49 -1.94
C GLU A 100 -5.26 0.58 -1.58
N ARG A 101 -4.18 0.63 -2.38
CA ARG A 101 -3.01 -0.24 -2.20
C ARG A 101 -1.94 0.34 -1.28
N PHE A 102 -1.96 1.64 -1.04
CA PHE A 102 -0.87 2.33 -0.35
C PHE A 102 -1.39 3.33 0.68
N ASP A 103 -1.97 4.45 0.23
CA ASP A 103 -2.36 5.57 1.08
C ASP A 103 -3.39 5.19 2.14
N ALA A 104 -4.45 4.50 1.74
CA ALA A 104 -5.53 4.10 2.64
C ALA A 104 -5.06 3.11 3.73
N PRO A 105 -4.35 2.01 3.41
CA PRO A 105 -3.74 1.16 4.44
C PRO A 105 -2.76 1.93 5.35
N LEU A 106 -1.95 2.83 4.79
CA LEU A 106 -0.91 3.52 5.55
C LEU A 106 -1.48 4.54 6.53
N ILE A 107 -2.46 5.36 6.12
CA ILE A 107 -3.11 6.31 7.04
C ILE A 107 -3.89 5.57 8.12
N VAL A 108 -4.58 4.47 7.79
CA VAL A 108 -5.28 3.62 8.78
C VAL A 108 -4.30 3.03 9.80
N LYS A 109 -3.16 2.49 9.32
CA LYS A 109 -2.10 1.97 10.18
C LYS A 109 -1.55 3.06 11.10
N THR A 110 -1.28 4.25 10.57
CA THR A 110 -0.74 5.38 11.32
C THR A 110 -1.73 5.85 12.39
N MET A 111 -3.01 6.02 12.02
CA MET A 111 -4.09 6.37 12.95
C MET A 111 -4.24 5.33 14.08
N ASN A 112 -4.09 4.05 13.77
CA ASN A 112 -4.10 2.99 14.78
C ASN A 112 -2.89 3.07 15.72
N ALA A 113 -1.69 3.30 15.18
CA ALA A 113 -0.47 3.40 15.97
C ALA A 113 -0.51 4.57 16.98
N VAL A 114 -1.18 5.67 16.63
CA VAL A 114 -1.33 6.85 17.52
C VAL A 114 -2.62 6.85 18.36
N GLY A 115 -3.41 5.77 18.31
CA GLY A 115 -4.62 5.58 19.12
C GLY A 115 -5.86 6.35 18.65
N LEU A 116 -5.86 6.87 17.41
CA LEU A 116 -6.94 7.71 16.86
C LEU A 116 -7.85 6.96 15.87
N LEU A 117 -7.64 5.66 15.65
CA LEU A 117 -8.39 4.87 14.66
C LEU A 117 -9.91 4.94 14.84
N LYS A 118 -10.41 4.88 16.09
CA LYS A 118 -11.85 4.93 16.38
C LYS A 118 -12.46 6.28 16.03
N GLU A 119 -11.75 7.36 16.38
CA GLU A 119 -12.18 8.71 16.07
C GLU A 119 -12.16 8.95 14.57
N PHE A 120 -11.10 8.55 13.89
CA PHE A 120 -10.98 8.63 12.44
C PHE A 120 -12.07 7.84 11.73
N GLY A 121 -12.35 6.60 12.15
CA GLY A 121 -13.43 5.77 11.61
C GLY A 121 -14.84 6.27 11.92
N SER A 122 -15.00 7.18 12.89
CA SER A 122 -16.29 7.82 13.17
C SER A 122 -16.67 8.85 12.09
N ILE A 123 -15.67 9.46 11.43
CA ILE A 123 -15.84 10.49 10.41
C ILE A 123 -15.61 9.97 8.98
N VAL A 124 -14.60 9.11 8.77
CA VAL A 124 -14.28 8.54 7.45
C VAL A 124 -15.01 7.22 7.28
N LYS A 125 -15.94 7.19 6.32
CA LYS A 125 -16.76 6.01 6.00
C LYS A 125 -16.07 5.05 5.03
N GLY A 126 -15.09 5.54 4.28
CA GLY A 126 -14.31 4.70 3.38
C GLY A 126 -13.36 5.48 2.48
N PHE A 127 -12.80 4.77 1.52
CA PHE A 127 -11.80 5.26 0.59
C PHE A 127 -12.19 4.96 -0.85
N THR A 128 -11.86 5.84 -1.78
CA THR A 128 -12.05 5.63 -3.20
C THR A 128 -10.71 5.75 -3.91
N ASP A 129 -10.38 4.75 -4.73
CA ASP A 129 -9.20 4.77 -5.59
C ASP A 129 -9.54 5.41 -6.94
N SER A 130 -8.97 6.58 -7.25
CA SER A 130 -9.22 7.23 -8.54
C SER A 130 -8.60 6.50 -9.73
N LEU A 131 -7.59 5.63 -9.51
CA LEU A 131 -6.93 4.87 -10.57
C LEU A 131 -7.89 3.91 -11.27
N SER A 132 -8.77 3.25 -10.52
CA SER A 132 -9.79 2.35 -11.10
C SER A 132 -10.79 3.13 -11.94
N ILE A 133 -11.25 4.28 -11.43
CA ILE A 133 -12.18 5.17 -12.13
C ILE A 133 -11.57 5.64 -13.46
N PHE A 134 -10.32 6.12 -13.47
CA PHE A 134 -9.66 6.51 -14.71
C PHE A 134 -9.49 5.35 -15.69
N LYS A 135 -9.21 4.12 -15.21
CA LYS A 135 -9.10 2.94 -16.08
C LYS A 135 -10.43 2.55 -16.73
N ASP A 136 -11.56 2.92 -16.14
CA ASP A 136 -12.89 2.61 -16.66
C ASP A 136 -13.43 3.68 -17.61
N ARG A 137 -12.76 4.84 -17.70
CA ARG A 137 -13.08 5.87 -18.69
C ARG A 137 -12.81 5.39 -20.11
N LYS A 138 -13.84 5.46 -20.95
CA LYS A 138 -13.77 5.08 -22.37
C LYS A 138 -12.77 5.96 -23.13
N GLU A 139 -12.71 7.24 -22.77
CA GLU A 139 -11.79 8.25 -23.33
C GLU A 139 -10.32 7.90 -23.05
N LEU A 140 -10.06 7.10 -22.01
CA LEU A 140 -8.73 6.67 -21.59
C LEU A 140 -8.39 5.23 -22.00
N ALA A 141 -9.29 4.54 -22.70
CA ALA A 141 -9.13 3.11 -23.01
C ALA A 141 -7.82 2.78 -23.75
N PHE A 142 -7.35 3.68 -24.62
CA PHE A 142 -6.09 3.49 -25.35
C PHE A 142 -4.86 3.43 -24.44
N ARG A 143 -4.90 4.06 -23.27
CA ARG A 143 -3.78 4.08 -22.31
C ARG A 143 -3.51 2.72 -21.70
N LYS A 144 -4.48 1.79 -21.72
CA LYS A 144 -4.27 0.39 -21.30
C LYS A 144 -3.15 -0.28 -22.09
N LYS A 145 -2.90 0.17 -23.34
CA LYS A 145 -1.81 -0.30 -24.20
C LYS A 145 -0.43 0.24 -23.80
N LYS A 146 -0.35 1.33 -23.02
CA LYS A 146 0.93 1.92 -22.55
C LYS A 146 1.59 1.11 -21.43
N GLY A 147 0.97 0.03 -20.94
CA GLY A 147 1.56 -0.85 -19.93
C GLY A 147 1.64 -0.22 -18.53
N LYS A 148 2.63 -0.66 -17.74
CA LYS A 148 2.84 -0.14 -16.37
C LYS A 148 3.17 1.36 -16.42
N GLY A 149 2.50 2.16 -15.58
CA GLY A 149 2.67 3.61 -15.55
C GLY A 149 1.81 4.37 -16.55
N GLY A 150 1.09 3.70 -17.45
CA GLY A 150 0.18 4.35 -18.39
C GLY A 150 -0.92 5.19 -17.73
N PHE A 151 -1.24 4.91 -16.47
CA PHE A 151 -2.22 5.65 -15.67
C PHE A 151 -1.61 6.21 -14.39
N SER A 152 -0.30 6.45 -14.29
CA SER A 152 0.21 7.21 -13.14
C SER A 152 -0.37 8.62 -13.14
N LEU A 153 -0.44 9.24 -11.97
CA LEU A 153 -0.98 10.59 -11.81
C LEU A 153 -0.25 11.58 -12.73
N SER A 154 1.08 11.59 -12.71
CA SER A 154 1.90 12.45 -13.57
C SER A 154 1.72 12.14 -15.06
N ALA A 155 1.54 10.87 -15.46
CA ALA A 155 1.32 10.52 -16.87
C ALA A 155 -0.08 10.95 -17.36
N LEU A 156 -1.07 11.01 -16.46
CA LEU A 156 -2.39 11.57 -16.77
C LEU A 156 -2.30 13.11 -16.82
N ALA A 157 -1.67 13.74 -15.83
CA ALA A 157 -1.49 15.18 -15.79
C ALA A 157 -0.78 15.70 -17.04
N ASN A 158 0.37 15.11 -17.39
CA ASN A 158 1.16 15.49 -18.55
C ASN A 158 0.39 15.39 -19.88
N ASP A 159 -0.52 14.43 -20.01
CA ASP A 159 -1.23 14.20 -21.28
C ASP A 159 -2.56 14.98 -21.37
N TYR A 160 -3.11 15.50 -20.26
CA TYR A 160 -4.47 16.06 -20.23
C TYR A 160 -4.66 17.39 -19.49
N LEU A 161 -3.70 17.80 -18.67
CA LEU A 161 -3.68 19.12 -18.02
C LEU A 161 -2.76 20.08 -18.78
N GLU A 162 -2.69 21.32 -18.30
CA GLU A 162 -1.81 22.34 -18.87
C GLU A 162 -0.32 21.94 -18.79
N PRO A 163 0.53 22.51 -19.66
CA PRO A 163 1.98 22.41 -19.53
C PRO A 163 2.43 22.75 -18.10
N ASP A 164 3.49 22.10 -17.63
CA ASP A 164 4.05 22.24 -16.28
C ASP A 164 3.15 21.78 -15.13
N SER A 165 1.99 21.16 -15.41
CA SER A 165 1.12 20.58 -14.36
C SER A 165 1.78 19.50 -13.51
N THR A 166 2.88 18.90 -13.98
CA THR A 166 3.69 17.91 -13.25
C THR A 166 4.89 18.52 -12.53
N ARG A 167 5.10 19.83 -12.65
CA ARG A 167 6.21 20.52 -11.96
C ARG A 167 5.96 20.47 -10.45
N GLY A 168 6.90 19.84 -9.74
CA GLY A 168 6.77 19.62 -8.29
C GLY A 168 5.93 18.40 -7.92
N ALA A 169 5.66 17.48 -8.85
CA ALA A 169 5.12 16.16 -8.51
C ALA A 169 6.00 15.46 -7.46
N HIS A 170 5.40 14.56 -6.67
CA HIS A 170 6.00 14.02 -5.44
C HIS A 170 6.14 15.04 -4.31
N ASN A 171 5.22 16.01 -4.32
CA ASN A 171 4.83 16.78 -3.16
C ASN A 171 3.33 16.56 -2.99
N ALA A 172 2.90 16.11 -1.81
CA ALA A 172 1.50 15.71 -1.61
C ALA A 172 0.50 16.84 -1.95
N VAL A 173 0.86 18.13 -1.76
CA VAL A 173 -0.01 19.27 -2.11
C VAL A 173 -0.18 19.38 -3.63
N VAL A 174 0.91 19.23 -4.37
CA VAL A 174 0.87 19.25 -5.85
C VAL A 174 0.08 18.05 -6.36
N ASP A 175 0.27 16.88 -5.75
CA ASP A 175 -0.39 15.65 -6.15
C ASP A 175 -1.91 15.70 -5.90
N VAL A 176 -2.39 16.25 -4.77
CA VAL A 176 -3.84 16.46 -4.56
C VAL A 176 -4.43 17.49 -5.53
N GLN A 177 -3.68 18.53 -5.89
CA GLN A 177 -4.12 19.53 -6.87
C GLN A 177 -4.17 18.94 -8.29
N MET A 178 -3.18 18.15 -8.69
CA MET A 178 -3.18 17.41 -9.95
C MET A 178 -4.37 16.48 -10.04
N LEU A 179 -4.65 15.73 -8.97
CA LEU A 179 -5.80 14.81 -8.93
C LEU A 179 -7.13 15.57 -9.03
N ASP A 180 -7.32 16.66 -8.28
CA ASP A 180 -8.52 17.51 -8.38
C ASP A 180 -8.75 18.04 -9.80
N ASN A 181 -7.68 18.53 -10.44
CA ASN A 181 -7.72 19.01 -11.81
C ASN A 181 -8.06 17.90 -12.82
N LEU A 182 -7.53 16.69 -12.64
CA LEU A 182 -7.88 15.54 -13.49
C LEU A 182 -9.33 15.11 -13.30
N LEU A 183 -9.83 15.03 -12.06
CA LEU A 183 -11.23 14.71 -11.78
C LEU A 183 -12.16 15.71 -12.49
N LYS A 184 -11.85 17.01 -12.42
CA LYS A 184 -12.56 18.07 -13.14
C LYS A 184 -12.45 17.92 -14.66
N LYS A 185 -11.25 17.67 -15.19
CA LYS A 185 -10.98 17.49 -16.63
C LYS A 185 -11.84 16.39 -17.24
N PHE A 186 -12.01 15.28 -16.51
CA PHE A 186 -12.83 14.15 -16.94
C PHE A 186 -14.29 14.25 -16.47
N ALA A 187 -14.69 15.36 -15.85
CA ALA A 187 -16.04 15.57 -15.31
C ALA A 187 -16.50 14.41 -14.39
N ILE A 188 -15.58 13.86 -13.60
CA ILE A 188 -15.89 12.83 -12.60
C ILE A 188 -16.67 13.50 -11.47
N LYS A 189 -17.87 12.98 -11.22
CA LYS A 189 -18.78 13.56 -10.22
C LYS A 189 -18.53 12.95 -8.85
N GLU A 190 -18.83 13.70 -7.80
CA GLU A 190 -18.75 13.22 -6.41
C GLU A 190 -19.60 11.95 -6.20
N THR A 191 -20.76 11.85 -6.83
CA THR A 191 -21.61 10.65 -6.79
C THR A 191 -20.93 9.40 -7.36
N GLU A 192 -20.08 9.58 -8.38
CA GLU A 192 -19.31 8.50 -8.99
C GLU A 192 -18.20 8.04 -8.02
N LEU A 193 -17.49 8.98 -7.39
CA LEU A 193 -16.50 8.69 -6.35
C LEU A 193 -17.12 7.92 -5.18
N ILE A 194 -18.31 8.32 -4.74
CA ILE A 194 -19.06 7.66 -3.66
C ILE A 194 -19.48 6.24 -4.05
N SER A 195 -19.86 6.01 -5.31
CA SER A 195 -20.28 4.67 -5.77
C SER A 195 -19.15 3.63 -5.80
N CYS A 196 -17.89 4.09 -5.82
CA CYS A 196 -16.70 3.24 -5.85
C CYS A 196 -16.05 3.07 -4.46
N VAL A 197 -16.73 3.48 -3.38
CA VAL A 197 -16.13 3.50 -2.04
C VAL A 197 -15.83 2.08 -1.54
N VAL A 198 -14.61 1.88 -1.08
CA VAL A 198 -14.21 0.75 -0.24
C VAL A 198 -14.47 1.15 1.22
N PRO A 199 -15.34 0.42 1.95
CA PRO A 199 -15.65 0.77 3.34
C PRO A 199 -14.42 0.82 4.24
N PHE A 200 -14.41 1.75 5.19
CA PHE A 200 -13.33 1.90 6.17
C PHE A 200 -13.03 0.58 6.90
N SER A 201 -14.08 -0.15 7.30
CA SER A 201 -13.98 -1.46 7.94
C SER A 201 -13.29 -2.50 7.06
N SER A 202 -13.45 -2.44 5.74
CA SER A 202 -12.78 -3.34 4.79
C SER A 202 -11.27 -3.08 4.78
N ILE A 203 -10.83 -1.83 4.81
CA ILE A 203 -9.39 -1.47 4.88
C ILE A 203 -8.78 -1.93 6.22
N VAL A 204 -9.44 -1.65 7.34
CA VAL A 204 -8.99 -2.09 8.67
C VAL A 204 -8.88 -3.63 8.74
N ASN A 205 -9.88 -4.33 8.23
CA ASN A 205 -9.86 -5.80 8.21
C ASN A 205 -8.79 -6.36 7.29
N ALA A 206 -8.56 -5.74 6.11
CA ALA A 206 -7.53 -6.16 5.18
C ALA A 206 -6.12 -6.03 5.79
N ASP A 207 -5.85 -4.95 6.53
CA ASP A 207 -4.58 -4.77 7.23
C ASP A 207 -4.38 -5.84 8.32
N ARG A 208 -5.43 -6.09 9.13
CA ARG A 208 -5.41 -7.15 10.14
C ARG A 208 -5.13 -8.53 9.52
N ILE A 209 -5.86 -8.89 8.46
CA ILE A 209 -5.68 -10.16 7.74
C ILE A 209 -4.27 -10.25 7.14
N ARG A 210 -3.75 -9.15 6.57
CA ARG A 210 -2.40 -9.10 6.03
C ARG A 210 -1.36 -9.36 7.10
N LYS A 211 -1.49 -8.74 8.28
CA LYS A 211 -0.59 -8.94 9.42
C LYS A 211 -0.62 -10.38 9.90
N GLU A 212 -1.81 -10.95 10.10
CA GLU A 212 -1.98 -12.36 10.49
C GLU A 212 -1.35 -13.32 9.46
N LYS A 213 -1.53 -13.05 8.16
CA LYS A 213 -0.89 -13.84 7.10
C LYS A 213 0.64 -13.74 7.13
N GLU A 214 1.18 -12.56 7.36
CA GLU A 214 2.63 -12.36 7.41
C GLU A 214 3.25 -12.98 8.68
N GLU A 215 2.56 -12.92 9.82
CA GLU A 215 2.95 -13.60 11.05
C GLU A 215 2.96 -15.13 10.86
N LYS A 216 1.90 -15.70 10.29
CA LYS A 216 1.85 -17.14 9.94
C LYS A 216 2.98 -17.54 8.99
N LYS A 217 3.26 -16.70 7.99
CA LYS A 217 4.34 -16.90 7.03
C LYS A 217 5.72 -16.86 7.70
N ASN A 218 5.95 -15.91 8.61
CA ASN A 218 7.20 -15.79 9.35
C ASN A 218 7.39 -16.96 10.33
N ALA A 219 6.34 -17.37 11.03
CA ALA A 219 6.36 -18.56 11.87
C ALA A 219 6.73 -19.81 11.05
N MET A 220 6.11 -19.99 9.88
CA MET A 220 6.44 -21.11 8.99
C MET A 220 7.90 -21.03 8.49
N PHE A 221 8.43 -19.84 8.21
CA PHE A 221 9.84 -19.69 7.82
C PHE A 221 10.80 -20.14 8.92
N VAL A 222 10.52 -19.80 10.18
CA VAL A 222 11.36 -20.22 11.31
C VAL A 222 11.29 -21.74 11.49
N ILE A 223 10.09 -22.31 11.46
CA ILE A 223 9.91 -23.76 11.65
C ILE A 223 10.57 -24.57 10.53
N MET A 224 10.51 -24.07 9.29
CA MET A 224 11.05 -24.77 8.12
C MET A 224 12.50 -24.38 7.78
N GLU A 225 13.14 -23.47 8.50
CA GLU A 225 14.55 -23.11 8.29
C GLU A 225 15.49 -24.34 8.31
N PRO A 226 15.34 -25.31 9.24
CA PRO A 226 16.17 -26.50 9.27
C PRO A 226 16.00 -27.44 8.07
N PHE A 227 14.95 -27.25 7.25
CA PHE A 227 14.64 -28.14 6.13
C PHE A 227 15.58 -27.93 4.93
N GLY A 228 16.44 -26.90 4.97
CA GLY A 228 17.45 -26.66 3.93
C GLY A 228 16.88 -26.27 2.56
N ILE A 229 15.60 -25.84 2.54
CA ILE A 229 14.91 -25.28 1.38
C ILE A 229 14.87 -23.75 1.46
N SER A 230 14.79 -23.07 0.32
CA SER A 230 14.86 -21.60 0.29
C SER A 230 13.60 -20.93 0.85
N LYS A 231 13.74 -19.71 1.38
CA LYS A 231 12.60 -18.86 1.80
C LYS A 231 11.54 -18.70 0.70
N ASN A 232 11.95 -18.60 -0.57
CA ASN A 232 11.03 -18.54 -1.69
C ASN A 232 10.21 -19.83 -1.86
N MET A 233 10.78 -21.00 -1.56
CA MET A 233 10.04 -22.26 -1.62
C MET A 233 9.03 -22.36 -0.47
N ILE A 234 9.45 -22.00 0.75
CA ILE A 234 8.54 -21.97 1.90
C ILE A 234 7.39 -20.98 1.64
N LYS A 235 7.68 -19.83 1.01
CA LYS A 235 6.64 -18.87 0.60
C LYS A 235 5.63 -19.50 -0.36
N LYS A 236 6.06 -20.32 -1.31
CA LYS A 236 5.16 -21.04 -2.23
C LYS A 236 4.28 -22.05 -1.49
N ILE A 237 4.84 -22.82 -0.55
CA ILE A 237 4.09 -23.76 0.31
C ILE A 237 2.99 -23.02 1.08
N VAL A 238 3.33 -21.92 1.77
CA VAL A 238 2.36 -21.10 2.51
C VAL A 238 1.31 -20.48 1.60
N THR A 239 1.71 -19.99 0.42
CA THR A 239 0.77 -19.37 -0.53
C THR A 239 -0.19 -20.39 -1.13
N ALA A 240 0.24 -21.65 -1.26
CA ALA A 240 -0.61 -22.77 -1.65
C ALA A 240 -1.55 -23.25 -0.52
N GLY A 241 -1.53 -22.60 0.66
CA GLY A 241 -2.38 -22.94 1.79
C GLY A 241 -1.94 -24.17 2.57
N LEU A 242 -0.71 -24.66 2.34
CA LEU A 242 -0.19 -25.86 3.00
C LEU A 242 0.47 -25.54 4.34
N THR A 243 0.09 -26.27 5.38
CA THR A 243 0.70 -26.21 6.71
C THR A 243 1.78 -27.28 6.90
N LEU A 244 2.63 -27.14 7.91
CA LEU A 244 3.60 -28.18 8.25
C LEU A 244 2.89 -29.47 8.65
N ASP A 245 1.84 -29.40 9.47
CA ASP A 245 1.06 -30.57 9.88
C ASP A 245 0.51 -31.34 8.67
N GLN A 246 0.04 -30.64 7.63
CA GLN A 246 -0.40 -31.28 6.39
C GLN A 246 0.74 -31.99 5.66
N LEU A 247 1.94 -31.41 5.64
CA LEU A 247 3.13 -32.08 5.08
C LEU A 247 3.52 -33.29 5.92
N GLU A 248 3.51 -33.18 7.24
CA GLU A 248 3.85 -34.27 8.17
C GLU A 248 2.85 -35.43 8.06
N MET A 249 1.55 -35.15 8.09
CA MET A 249 0.50 -36.15 7.89
C MET A 249 0.63 -36.82 6.52
N THR A 250 0.79 -36.03 5.44
CA THR A 250 0.94 -36.59 4.10
C THR A 250 2.18 -37.48 3.99
N PHE A 251 3.30 -37.10 4.63
CA PHE A 251 4.52 -37.89 4.63
C PHE A 251 4.38 -39.18 5.45
N ASN A 252 3.70 -39.14 6.59
CA ASN A 252 3.44 -40.33 7.40
C ASN A 252 2.52 -41.33 6.68
N ASP A 253 1.45 -40.83 6.04
CA ASP A 253 0.44 -41.66 5.40
C ASP A 253 0.91 -42.22 4.05
N TYR A 254 1.70 -41.44 3.29
CA TYR A 254 1.99 -41.72 1.87
C TYR A 254 3.47 -41.56 1.49
N GLY A 255 4.36 -41.29 2.44
CA GLY A 255 5.80 -41.19 2.19
C GLY A 255 6.20 -40.08 1.21
N GLU A 256 7.34 -40.28 0.53
CA GLU A 256 7.88 -39.31 -0.43
C GLU A 256 6.99 -39.10 -1.66
N ASP A 257 6.26 -40.15 -2.07
CA ASP A 257 5.36 -40.10 -3.22
C ASP A 257 4.16 -39.19 -2.92
N GLY A 258 3.61 -39.24 -1.70
CA GLY A 258 2.56 -38.34 -1.24
C GLY A 258 2.97 -36.87 -1.29
N ILE A 259 4.18 -36.56 -0.80
CA ILE A 259 4.73 -35.20 -0.85
C ILE A 259 4.94 -34.74 -2.31
N THR A 260 5.43 -35.64 -3.16
CA THR A 260 5.65 -35.35 -4.59
C THR A 260 4.34 -35.03 -5.30
N MET A 261 3.27 -35.79 -5.04
CA MET A 261 1.95 -35.53 -5.58
C MET A 261 1.36 -34.23 -5.04
N LEU A 262 1.40 -34.03 -3.72
CA LEU A 262 0.81 -32.85 -3.07
C LEU A 262 1.42 -31.53 -3.55
N LEU A 263 2.76 -31.48 -3.70
CA LEU A 263 3.48 -30.27 -4.11
C LEU A 263 3.58 -30.10 -5.63
N GLY A 264 3.50 -31.21 -6.35
CA GLY A 264 3.64 -31.28 -7.80
C GLY A 264 2.32 -31.19 -8.58
N GLU A 265 1.16 -31.22 -7.92
CA GLU A 265 -0.15 -31.10 -8.56
C GLU A 265 -0.24 -29.87 -9.46
N ASP A 266 -0.73 -30.02 -10.69
CA ASP A 266 -0.91 -28.87 -11.59
C ASP A 266 -2.14 -28.06 -11.20
N VAL A 267 -1.92 -26.78 -10.95
CA VAL A 267 -2.94 -25.76 -10.70
C VAL A 267 -2.74 -24.69 -11.77
N ASP A 268 -3.72 -24.53 -12.66
CA ASP A 268 -3.68 -23.56 -13.76
C ASP A 268 -2.41 -23.66 -14.64
N GLY A 269 -2.03 -24.89 -14.98
CA GLY A 269 -0.86 -25.19 -15.83
C GLY A 269 0.50 -24.99 -15.15
N ASN A 270 0.53 -24.75 -13.84
CA ASN A 270 1.75 -24.62 -13.05
C ASN A 270 1.72 -25.59 -11.86
N PRO A 271 2.88 -26.10 -11.41
CA PRO A 271 2.91 -26.92 -10.19
C PRO A 271 2.50 -26.08 -8.97
N ARG A 272 1.63 -26.65 -8.12
CA ARG A 272 1.10 -26.05 -6.88
C ARG A 272 2.21 -25.41 -6.06
N VAL A 273 3.34 -26.11 -5.91
CA VAL A 273 4.55 -25.58 -5.27
C VAL A 273 5.78 -25.83 -6.14
N THR A 274 6.10 -27.09 -6.42
CA THR A 274 7.29 -27.47 -7.20
C THR A 274 7.25 -28.92 -7.68
N LYS A 275 7.84 -29.18 -8.84
CA LYS A 275 8.19 -30.52 -9.35
C LYS A 275 9.71 -30.79 -9.27
N ASN A 276 10.48 -29.91 -8.62
CA ASN A 276 11.94 -30.02 -8.58
C ASN A 276 12.38 -31.14 -7.62
N LYS A 277 12.94 -32.23 -8.17
CA LYS A 277 13.38 -33.42 -7.41
C LYS A 277 14.37 -33.11 -6.30
N THR A 278 15.30 -32.18 -6.49
CA THR A 278 16.29 -31.81 -5.47
C THR A 278 15.62 -31.17 -4.26
N ILE A 279 14.61 -30.34 -4.48
CA ILE A 279 13.87 -29.64 -3.43
C ILE A 279 12.95 -30.62 -2.69
N LEU A 280 12.26 -31.49 -3.42
CA LEU A 280 11.43 -32.55 -2.85
C LEU A 280 12.25 -33.48 -1.95
N ARG A 281 13.42 -33.95 -2.42
CA ARG A 281 14.32 -34.79 -1.63
C ARG A 281 14.77 -34.11 -0.33
N LYS A 282 15.15 -32.83 -0.39
CA LYS A 282 15.53 -32.06 0.81
C LYS A 282 14.37 -31.99 1.82
N LEU A 283 13.18 -31.69 1.33
CA LEU A 283 11.98 -31.60 2.16
C LEU A 283 11.64 -32.96 2.80
N CYS A 284 11.61 -34.05 2.03
CA CYS A 284 11.35 -35.40 2.51
C CYS A 284 12.39 -35.86 3.55
N ASN A 285 13.67 -35.57 3.33
CA ASN A 285 14.71 -35.87 4.31
C ASN A 285 14.50 -35.11 5.62
N ALA A 286 14.14 -33.83 5.54
CA ALA A 286 13.88 -33.03 6.73
C ALA A 286 12.63 -33.49 7.49
N LEU A 287 11.55 -33.85 6.78
CA LEU A 287 10.35 -34.45 7.38
C LEU A 287 10.68 -35.78 8.07
N ARG A 288 11.47 -36.64 7.42
CA ARG A 288 11.94 -37.91 7.99
C ARG A 288 12.72 -37.71 9.29
N THR A 289 13.68 -36.77 9.30
CA THR A 289 14.46 -36.45 10.51
C THR A 289 13.61 -35.86 11.63
N ARG A 290 12.53 -35.17 11.28
CA ARG A 290 11.65 -34.52 12.27
C ARG A 290 10.64 -35.48 12.89
N LEU A 291 10.20 -36.49 12.14
CA LEU A 291 9.14 -37.43 12.53
C LEU A 291 9.68 -38.75 13.11
N GLY A 292 10.96 -39.06 12.90
CA GLY A 292 11.66 -40.20 13.50
C GLY A 292 12.48 -39.78 14.71
#